data_AF-A0AAV9SAH5-F1
#
_entry.id   AF-A0AAV9SAH5-F1
#
_cell.length_a   1.000
_cell.length_b   1.000
_cell.length_c   1.000
_cell.angle_alpha   90.00
_cell.angle_beta   90.00
_cell.angle_gamma   90.00
#
_symmetry.space_group_name_H-M   'P 1'
#
loop_
_entity.id
_entity.type
_entity.pdbx_description
1 polymer ?
#
loop_
_entity_poly.entity_id
_entity_poly.type
_entity_poly.pdbx_seq_one_letter_code
_entity_poly.pdbx_strand_id
1 'polypeptide(L)'
;MLTSQHAIAVLRSNLWPGAFAYACGKKFENIYVGWGLKYVGEVYSPPGPPLPLKEYPSGSEITELLDPSPEEEQDIKEVLEEQQAVLEETEESEDDED
;
A
#
# COMPACT_ATOMS: atom_id res chain seq x y z
N MET A 1 -55.83 13.62 36.35
CA MET A 1 -55.14 14.84 35.92
C MET A 1 -53.64 14.59 35.97
N LEU A 2 -52.91 14.88 34.89
CA LEU A 2 -51.45 14.91 34.91
C LEU A 2 -51.03 16.22 35.59
N THR A 3 -50.62 16.16 36.85
CA THR A 3 -50.13 17.33 37.59
C THR A 3 -48.64 17.55 37.27
N SER A 4 -48.16 18.80 37.28
CA SER A 4 -46.73 19.11 37.05
C SER A 4 -45.76 18.30 37.93
N GLN A 5 -46.20 17.92 39.14
CA GLN A 5 -45.42 17.08 40.06
C GLN A 5 -45.18 15.64 39.57
N HIS A 6 -45.97 15.14 38.61
CA HIS A 6 -45.91 13.78 38.08
C HIS A 6 -45.61 13.76 36.57
N ALA A 7 -45.19 14.89 35.99
CA ALA A 7 -44.84 14.98 34.59
C ALA A 7 -43.42 14.45 34.34
N ILE A 8 -43.25 13.68 33.27
CA ILE A 8 -41.96 13.14 32.82
C ILE A 8 -41.69 13.69 31.42
N ALA A 9 -40.50 14.23 31.21
CA ALA A 9 -40.00 14.61 29.88
C ALA A 9 -39.15 13.47 29.32
N VAL A 10 -39.35 13.12 28.05
CA VAL A 10 -38.58 12.07 27.36
C VAL A 10 -38.08 12.60 26.03
N LEU A 11 -36.81 12.37 25.74
CA LEU A 11 -36.14 12.65 24.47
C LEU A 11 -35.66 11.34 23.85
N ARG A 12 -35.75 11.24 22.53
CA ARG A 12 -35.27 10.07 21.77
C ARG A 12 -34.20 10.52 20.77
N SER A 13 -33.11 9.77 20.68
CA SER A 13 -32.11 9.99 19.63
C SER A 13 -32.63 9.54 18.26
N ASN A 14 -32.48 10.40 17.26
CA ASN A 14 -32.71 10.02 15.86
C ASN A 14 -31.49 9.31 15.26
N LEU A 15 -30.29 9.59 15.79
CA LEU A 15 -29.02 9.03 15.29
C LEU A 15 -28.77 7.62 15.82
N TRP A 16 -29.23 7.33 17.03
CA TRP A 16 -29.09 6.03 17.67
C TRP A 16 -30.48 5.51 18.05
N PRO A 17 -31.17 4.81 17.12
CA PRO A 17 -32.46 4.19 17.42
C PRO A 17 -32.34 3.30 18.65
N GLY A 18 -33.17 3.55 19.66
CA GLY A 18 -33.11 2.86 20.96
C GLY A 18 -32.48 3.67 22.10
N ALA A 19 -31.85 4.83 21.81
CA ALA A 19 -31.36 5.73 22.86
C ALA A 19 -32.45 6.70 23.31
N PHE A 20 -32.67 6.75 24.62
CA PHE A 20 -33.63 7.63 25.28
C PHE A 20 -32.98 8.36 26.45
N ALA A 21 -33.37 9.60 26.65
CA ALA A 21 -33.10 10.38 27.85
C ALA A 21 -34.44 10.74 28.49
N TYR A 22 -34.57 10.58 29.80
CA TYR A 22 -35.76 11.03 30.51
C TYR A 22 -35.41 11.88 31.72
N ALA A 23 -36.33 12.77 32.09
CA ALA A 23 -36.23 13.60 33.28
C ALA A 23 -37.56 13.60 34.03
N CYS A 24 -37.50 13.40 35.35
CA CYS A 24 -38.62 13.42 36.28
C CYS A 24 -38.22 14.19 37.55
N GLY A 25 -38.73 15.41 37.69
CA GLY A 25 -38.35 16.30 38.80
C GLY A 25 -36.85 16.61 38.81
N LYS A 26 -36.12 16.14 39.84
CA LYS A 26 -34.66 16.32 39.99
C LYS A 26 -33.83 15.13 39.47
N LYS A 27 -34.48 14.06 39.01
CA LYS A 27 -33.80 12.86 38.49
C LYS A 27 -33.82 12.90 36.97
N PHE A 28 -32.70 12.56 36.37
CA PHE A 28 -32.58 12.36 34.92
C PHE A 28 -31.67 11.17 34.67
N GLU A 29 -31.98 10.39 33.65
CA GLU A 29 -31.18 9.22 33.28
C GLU A 29 -31.22 9.02 31.77
N ASN A 30 -30.23 8.27 31.27
CA ASN A 30 -30.13 7.89 29.87
C ASN A 30 -30.12 6.36 29.78
N ILE A 31 -30.88 5.83 28.82
CA ILE A 31 -30.95 4.39 28.57
C ILE A 31 -30.80 4.12 27.07
N TYR A 32 -30.06 3.07 26.75
CA TYR A 32 -29.97 2.54 25.40
C TYR A 32 -30.50 1.12 25.37
N VAL A 33 -31.50 0.86 24.53
CA VAL A 33 -32.01 -0.47 24.24
C VAL A 33 -32.09 -0.62 22.72
N GLY A 34 -31.13 -1.32 22.14
CA GLY A 34 -31.06 -1.48 20.69
C GLY A 34 -29.87 -2.33 20.23
N TRP A 35 -29.71 -2.42 18.92
CA TRP A 35 -28.77 -3.32 18.25
C TRP A 35 -27.34 -2.77 18.12
N GLY A 36 -27.05 -1.59 18.65
CA GLY A 36 -25.76 -0.91 18.45
C GLY A 36 -25.56 -0.36 17.02
N LEU A 37 -26.65 -0.21 16.25
CA LEU A 37 -26.60 0.30 14.88
C LEU A 37 -26.92 1.80 14.84
N LYS A 38 -25.98 2.57 14.29
CA LYS A 38 -26.16 4.00 14.04
C LYS A 38 -27.06 4.21 12.82
N TYR A 39 -28.04 5.11 12.93
CA TYR A 39 -28.85 5.52 11.79
C TYR A 39 -28.09 6.57 10.97
N VAL A 40 -27.51 6.13 9.86
CA VAL A 40 -26.67 6.99 9.00
C VAL A 40 -27.45 7.52 7.78
N GLY A 41 -28.74 7.22 7.66
CA GLY A 41 -29.58 7.58 6.51
C GLY A 41 -29.28 6.78 5.24
N GLU A 42 -28.05 6.29 5.10
CA GLU A 42 -27.59 5.41 4.02
C GLU A 42 -27.53 3.96 4.49
N VAL A 43 -27.83 3.03 3.57
CA VAL A 43 -27.60 1.60 3.80
C VAL A 43 -26.09 1.36 3.84
N TYR A 44 -25.64 0.52 4.78
CA TYR A 44 -24.23 0.17 4.88
C TYR A 44 -23.70 -0.36 3.55
N SER A 45 -22.72 0.35 2.97
CA SER A 45 -21.95 -0.10 1.83
C SER A 45 -20.56 -0.52 2.33
N PRO A 46 -20.19 -1.81 2.20
CA PRO A 46 -18.85 -2.25 2.55
C PRO A 46 -17.79 -1.45 1.80
N PRO A 47 -16.65 -1.11 2.43
CA PRO A 47 -15.55 -0.47 1.72
C PRO A 47 -15.08 -1.38 0.57
N GLY A 48 -14.73 -0.76 -0.56
CA GLY A 48 -14.14 -1.48 -1.68
C GLY A 48 -12.81 -2.15 -1.29
N PRO A 49 -12.35 -3.15 -2.07
CA PRO A 49 -11.03 -3.71 -1.86
C PRO A 49 -9.95 -2.63 -1.98
N PRO A 50 -8.80 -2.79 -1.30
CA PRO A 50 -7.68 -1.88 -1.46
C PRO A 50 -7.22 -1.86 -2.91
N LEU A 51 -6.63 -0.73 -3.33
CA LEU A 51 -6.05 -0.62 -4.66
C LEU A 51 -4.92 -1.63 -4.83
N PRO A 52 -4.77 -2.22 -6.04
CA PRO A 52 -3.60 -3.04 -6.36
C PRO A 52 -2.30 -2.30 -6.08
N LEU A 53 -1.28 -3.03 -5.65
CA LEU A 53 0.07 -2.49 -5.51
C LEU A 53 0.65 -2.20 -6.90
N LYS A 54 1.53 -1.19 -6.97
CA LYS A 54 2.27 -0.90 -8.20
C LYS A 54 3.29 -2.00 -8.47
N GLU A 55 3.52 -2.25 -9.76
CA GLU A 55 4.59 -3.13 -10.21
C GLU A 55 5.96 -2.56 -9.83
N TYR A 56 6.98 -3.42 -9.80
CA TYR A 56 8.36 -3.00 -9.57
C TYR A 56 8.78 -2.06 -10.71
N PRO A 57 9.42 -0.90 -10.40
CA PRO A 57 9.83 0.03 -11.44
C PRO A 57 10.81 -0.64 -12.40
N SER A 58 10.57 -0.52 -13.71
CA SER A 58 11.52 -0.94 -14.74
C SER A 58 12.85 -0.20 -14.54
N GLY A 59 13.90 -0.95 -14.22
CA GLY A 59 15.26 -0.45 -14.00
C GLY A 59 16.29 -1.26 -14.78
N SER A 60 17.56 -0.83 -14.71
CA SER A 60 18.69 -1.52 -15.35
C SER A 60 18.91 -2.94 -14.81
N GLU A 61 18.38 -3.26 -13.63
CA GLU A 61 18.41 -4.61 -13.04
C GLU A 61 17.54 -5.62 -13.79
N ILE A 62 16.48 -5.15 -14.45
CA ILE A 62 15.47 -6.00 -15.13
C ILE A 62 15.35 -5.70 -16.63
N THR A 63 16.10 -4.73 -17.14
CA THR A 63 16.14 -4.40 -18.57
C THR A 63 17.36 -5.07 -19.19
N GLU A 64 17.16 -6.02 -20.10
CA GLU A 64 18.26 -6.60 -20.87
C GLU A 64 18.97 -5.51 -21.67
N LEU A 65 20.31 -5.61 -21.71
CA LEU A 65 21.13 -4.76 -22.57
C LEU A 65 20.88 -5.15 -24.03
N LEU A 66 21.01 -4.18 -24.93
CA LEU A 66 20.95 -4.46 -26.36
C LEU A 66 22.19 -5.26 -26.77
N ASP A 67 21.99 -6.23 -27.67
CA ASP A 67 23.10 -6.94 -28.30
C ASP A 67 24.00 -5.93 -29.05
N PRO A 68 25.33 -6.12 -29.02
CA PRO A 68 26.25 -5.27 -29.76
C PRO A 68 25.98 -5.37 -31.26
N SER A 69 26.30 -4.30 -31.99
CA SER A 69 26.23 -4.31 -33.45
C SER A 69 27.38 -5.13 -34.06
N PRO A 70 27.25 -5.61 -35.30
CA PRO A 70 28.32 -6.39 -35.95
C PRO A 70 29.65 -5.65 -36.12
N GLU A 71 29.63 -4.31 -36.15
CA GLU A 71 30.82 -3.47 -36.22
C GLU A 71 31.51 -3.42 -34.85
N GLU A 72 30.74 -3.19 -33.78
CA GLU A 72 31.25 -3.23 -32.40
C GLU A 72 31.78 -4.62 -32.02
N GLU A 73 31.15 -5.69 -32.49
CA GLU A 73 31.65 -7.06 -32.30
C GLU A 73 33.02 -7.29 -32.97
N GLN A 74 33.25 -6.69 -34.15
CA GLN A 74 34.53 -6.76 -34.84
C GLN A 74 35.60 -5.98 -34.07
N ASP A 75 35.28 -4.76 -33.64
CA ASP A 75 36.19 -3.94 -32.83
C ASP A 75 36.58 -4.65 -31.52
N ILE A 76 35.60 -5.26 -30.83
CA ILE A 76 35.84 -6.05 -29.61
C ILE A 76 36.74 -7.25 -29.91
N LYS A 77 36.54 -7.92 -31.05
CA LYS A 77 37.34 -9.08 -31.47
C LYS A 77 38.79 -8.70 -31.76
N GLU A 78 39.01 -7.62 -32.51
CA GLU A 78 40.36 -7.11 -32.81
C GLU A 78 41.11 -6.74 -31.53
N VAL A 79 40.45 -6.00 -30.63
CA VAL A 79 41.03 -5.59 -29.34
C VAL A 79 41.34 -6.79 -28.44
N LEU A 80 40.55 -7.87 -28.51
CA LEU A 80 40.82 -9.14 -27.79
C LEU A 80 42.01 -9.89 -28.38
N GLU A 81 42.11 -9.98 -29.70
CA GLU A 81 43.22 -10.64 -30.41
C GLU A 81 44.55 -9.91 -30.16
N GLU A 82 44.56 -8.58 -30.18
CA GLU A 82 45.74 -7.77 -29.85
C GLU A 82 46.20 -7.99 -28.41
N GLN A 83 45.28 -7.98 -27.44
CA GLN A 83 45.61 -8.27 -26.04
C GLN A 83 46.18 -9.68 -25.84
N GLN A 84 45.62 -10.66 -26.56
CA GLN A 84 46.09 -12.04 -26.49
C GLN A 84 47.49 -12.21 -27.10
N ALA A 85 47.76 -11.56 -28.24
CA ALA A 85 49.09 -11.58 -28.86
C ALA A 85 50.16 -10.96 -27.94
N VAL A 86 49.84 -9.85 -27.26
CA VAL A 86 50.75 -9.22 -26.27
C VAL A 86 51.02 -10.14 -25.07
N LEU A 87 49.99 -10.86 -24.60
CA LEU A 87 50.14 -11.84 -23.52
C LEU A 87 51.03 -13.01 -23.94
N GLU A 88 50.82 -13.57 -25.14
CA GLU A 88 51.64 -14.68 -25.66
C GLU A 88 53.11 -14.27 -25.87
N GLU A 89 53.37 -13.06 -26.38
CA GLU A 89 54.73 -12.52 -26.51
C GLU A 89 55.40 -12.30 -25.14
N THR A 90 54.62 -11.91 -24.13
CA THR A 90 55.13 -11.74 -22.76
C THR A 90 55.42 -13.08 -22.10
N GLU A 91 54.57 -14.11 -22.29
CA GLU A 91 54.82 -15.46 -21.76
C GLU A 91 56.00 -16.17 -22.44
N GLU A 92 56.16 -16.01 -23.76
CA GLU A 92 57.29 -16.59 -24.51
C GLU A 92 58.63 -15.94 -24.12
N SER A 93 58.62 -14.65 -23.77
CA SER A 93 59.83 -13.95 -23.28
C SER A 93 60.19 -14.24 -21.82
N GLU A 94 59.26 -14.75 -21.01
CA GLU A 94 59.52 -15.20 -19.62
C GLU A 94 60.06 -16.65 -19.54
N ASP A 95 59.89 -17.49 -20.57
CA ASP A 95 60.39 -18.89 -20.62
C ASP A 95 61.84 -19.00 -21.17
N ASP A 96 62.39 -17.91 -21.72
CA ASP A 96 63.76 -17.84 -22.30
C ASP A 96 64.83 -17.33 -21.30
N GLU A 97 64.49 -17.02 -20.04
CA GLU A 97 65.42 -16.50 -19.00
C GLU A 97 65.97 -17.54 -17.97
N ASP A 98 65.76 -18.85 -18.14
CA ASP A 98 66.30 -19.93 -17.25
C ASP A 98 67.43 -20.80 -17.86
#